data_AF-A0A7K0WZY2-F1
#
_entry.id   AF-A0A7K0WZY2-F1
#
_cell.length_a   1.000
_cell.length_b   1.000
_cell.length_c   1.000
_cell.angle_alpha   90.00
_cell.angle_beta   90.00
_cell.angle_gamma   90.00
#
_symmetry.space_group_name_H-M   'P 1'
#
loop_
_entity.id
_entity.type
_entity.pdbx_description
1 polymer ?
#
loop_
_entity_poly.entity_id
_entity_poly.type
_entity_poly.pdbx_seq_one_letter_code
_entity_poly.pdbx_strand_id
1 'polypeptide(L)' 'MTNTHDGETRTPEQVAELFAIAGRELEAIEQLTGCVAQLHEVQAAKAQLATLTPAEVRAALEFRRGAIGEAQ' A
#
# COMPACT_ATOMS: atom_id res chain seq x y z
N MET A 1 -17.71 -21.03 30.08
CA MET A 1 -16.31 -20.85 30.51
C MET A 1 -16.17 -19.41 30.96
N THR A 2 -16.22 -19.18 32.27
CA THR A 2 -16.11 -17.85 32.88
C THR A 2 -14.64 -17.50 32.97
N ASN A 3 -14.15 -16.65 32.07
CA ASN A 3 -12.83 -16.04 32.24
C ASN A 3 -12.99 -14.93 33.28
N THR A 4 -12.97 -15.33 34.55
CA THR A 4 -12.69 -14.44 35.66
C THR A 4 -11.26 -13.92 35.45
N HIS A 5 -11.12 -12.70 34.92
CA HIS A 5 -9.88 -11.96 35.04
C HIS A 5 -9.84 -11.45 36.47
N ASP A 6 -9.36 -12.29 37.38
CA ASP A 6 -9.02 -11.90 38.74
C ASP A 6 -8.10 -10.67 38.67
N GLY A 7 -8.63 -9.51 39.03
CA GLY A 7 -8.02 -8.49 39.89
C GLY A 7 -6.59 -7.99 39.65
N GLU A 8 -5.87 -8.36 38.58
CA GLU A 8 -4.57 -7.76 38.28
C GLU A 8 -4.79 -6.34 37.77
N THR A 9 -4.55 -5.39 38.68
CA THR A 9 -4.61 -3.97 38.34
C THR A 9 -3.44 -3.70 37.40
N ARG A 10 -3.75 -3.35 36.14
CA ARG A 10 -2.70 -3.01 35.17
C ARG A 10 -1.82 -1.90 35.73
N THR A 11 -0.52 -2.03 35.56
CA THR A 11 0.40 -0.96 35.91
C THR A 11 0.19 0.24 34.96
N PRO A 12 0.51 1.47 35.37
CA PRO A 12 0.44 2.63 34.49
C PRO A 12 1.21 2.45 33.17
N GLU A 13 2.33 1.74 33.21
CA GLU A 13 3.16 1.43 32.03
C GLU A 13 2.41 0.54 31.04
N GLN A 14 1.71 -0.49 31.52
CA GLN A 14 0.88 -1.36 30.67
C GLN A 14 -0.27 -0.59 30.04
N VAL A 15 -0.87 0.37 30.76
CA VAL A 15 -1.92 1.23 30.20
C VAL A 15 -1.36 2.21 29.16
N ALA A 16 -0.17 2.78 29.41
CA ALA A 16 0.50 3.65 28.45
C ALA A 16 0.88 2.91 27.16
N GLU A 17 1.33 1.66 27.26
CA GLU A 17 1.60 0.81 26.09
C GLU A 17 0.33 0.57 25.26
N LEU A 18 -0.81 0.29 25.91
CA LEU A 18 -2.09 0.14 25.21
C LEU A 18 -2.49 1.42 24.48
N PHE A 19 -2.29 2.60 25.07
CA PHE A 19 -2.53 3.87 24.38
C PHE A 19 -1.58 4.09 23.21
N ALA A 20 -0.30 3.73 23.35
CA ALA A 20 0.66 3.82 22.26
C ALA A 20 0.28 2.88 21.10
N ILE A 21 -0.30 1.71 21.38
CA ILE A 21 -0.83 0.79 20.35
C ILE A 21 -2.07 1.37 19.69
N ALA A 22 -3.06 1.76 20.49
CA ALA A 22 -4.32 2.31 19.99
C ALA A 22 -4.10 3.60 19.19
N GLY A 23 -3.14 4.44 19.60
CA GLY A 23 -2.80 5.69 18.91
C GLY A 23 -2.24 5.52 17.50
N ARG A 24 -1.77 4.32 17.12
CA ARG A 24 -1.28 4.02 15.77
C ARG A 24 -2.39 3.69 14.77
N GLU A 25 -3.64 3.58 15.22
CA GLU A 25 -4.77 3.17 14.36
C GLU A 25 -4.94 4.11 13.16
N LEU A 26 -4.93 5.42 13.38
CA LEU A 26 -5.11 6.40 12.31
C LEU A 26 -4.00 6.31 11.26
N GLU A 27 -2.74 6.27 11.71
CA GLU A 27 -1.58 6.14 10.82
C GLU A 27 -1.66 4.86 9.98
N ALA A 28 -2.06 3.73 10.58
CA ALA A 28 -2.22 2.48 9.86
C ALA A 28 -3.34 2.55 8.81
N ILE A 29 -4.46 3.21 9.12
CA ILE A 29 -5.57 3.42 8.18
C ILE A 29 -5.13 4.32 7.01
N GLU A 30 -4.37 5.38 7.27
CA GLU A 30 -3.84 6.27 6.24
C GLU A 30 -2.88 5.53 5.31
N GLN A 31 -1.97 4.73 5.86
CA GLN A 31 -1.05 3.90 5.08
C GLN A 31 -1.81 2.88 4.20
N LEU A 32 -2.81 2.19 4.75
CA LEU A 32 -3.64 1.25 3.99
C LEU A 32 -4.41 1.96 2.87
N THR A 33 -4.96 3.13 3.15
CA THR A 33 -5.65 3.96 2.15
C THR A 33 -4.71 4.34 1.01
N GLY A 34 -3.49 4.77 1.33
CA GLY A 34 -2.45 5.06 0.33
C GLY A 34 -2.10 3.85 -0.53
N CYS A 35 -1.94 2.67 0.09
CA CYS A 35 -1.69 1.41 -0.63
C CYS A 35 -2.84 1.07 -1.60
N VAL A 36 -4.09 1.22 -1.18
CA VAL A 36 -5.25 0.96 -2.04
C VAL A 36 -5.32 1.95 -3.20
N ALA A 37 -5.01 3.23 -2.98
CA ALA A 37 -4.95 4.22 -4.04
C ALA A 37 -3.89 3.86 -5.11
N GLN A 38 -2.69 3.47 -4.69
CA GLN A 38 -1.64 2.99 -5.60
C GLN A 38 -2.08 1.75 -6.40
N LEU A 39 -2.79 0.81 -5.76
CA LEU A 39 -3.34 -0.35 -6.47
C LEU A 39 -4.35 0.04 -7.54
N HIS A 40 -5.22 1.00 -7.26
CA HIS A 40 -6.19 1.50 -8.23
C HIS A 40 -5.51 2.16 -9.43
N GLU A 41 -4.45 2.94 -9.22
CA GLU A 41 -3.65 3.53 -10.30
C GLU A 41 -3.04 2.44 -11.20
N VAL A 42 -2.43 1.42 -10.60
CA VAL A 42 -1.86 0.29 -11.35
C VAL A 42 -2.94 -0.48 -12.13
N GLN A 43 -4.10 -0.69 -11.52
CA GLN A 43 -5.23 -1.36 -12.19
C GLN A 43 -5.74 -0.54 -13.38
N ALA A 44 -5.90 0.77 -13.22
CA ALA A 44 -6.29 1.67 -14.30
C ALA A 44 -5.26 1.66 -15.44
N ALA A 45 -3.97 1.71 -15.12
CA ALA A 45 -2.90 1.60 -16.10
C ALA A 45 -2.93 0.24 -16.83
N LYS A 46 -3.10 -0.88 -16.10
CA LYS A 46 -3.24 -2.21 -16.70
C LYS A 46 -4.44 -2.32 -17.63
N ALA A 47 -5.58 -1.75 -17.25
CA ALA A 47 -6.77 -1.73 -18.09
C ALA A 47 -6.51 -0.99 -19.41
N GLN A 48 -5.83 0.17 -19.36
CA GLN A 48 -5.44 0.91 -20.56
C GLN A 48 -4.41 0.14 -21.40
N LEU A 49 -3.42 -0.50 -20.76
CA LEU A 49 -2.45 -1.34 -21.47
C LEU A 49 -3.13 -2.50 -22.22
N ALA A 50 -4.18 -3.09 -21.64
CA ALA A 50 -4.91 -4.20 -22.25
C ALA A 50 -5.69 -3.78 -23.50
N THR A 51 -5.98 -2.48 -23.69
CA THR A 51 -6.66 -1.98 -24.89
C THR A 51 -5.71 -1.66 -26.04
N LEU A 52 -4.39 -1.68 -25.80
CA LEU A 52 -3.41 -1.34 -26.83
C LEU A 52 -3.35 -2.39 -27.93
N THR A 53 -3.19 -1.91 -29.16
CA THR A 53 -2.92 -2.75 -30.32
C THR A 53 -1.46 -3.19 -30.36
N PRO A 54 -1.14 -4.30 -31.05
CA PRO A 54 0.26 -4.72 -31.24
C PRO A 54 1.15 -3.66 -31.90
N ALA A 55 0.58 -2.77 -32.73
CA ALA A 55 1.32 -1.68 -33.37
C ALA A 55 1.73 -0.61 -32.34
N GLU A 56 0.80 -0.20 -31.46
CA GLU A 56 1.08 0.76 -30.39
C GLU A 56 2.09 0.20 -29.39
N VAL A 57 1.96 -1.08 -29.01
CA VAL A 57 2.93 -1.74 -28.13
C VAL A 57 4.33 -1.76 -28.76
N ARG A 58 4.44 -2.05 -30.06
CA ARG A 58 5.73 -2.04 -30.77
C ARG A 58 6.34 -0.63 -30.80
N ALA A 59 5.56 0.39 -31.13
CA ALA A 59 6.01 1.77 -31.13
C ALA A 59 6.51 2.22 -29.73
N ALA A 60 5.78 1.85 -28.67
CA ALA A 60 6.18 2.15 -27.30
C ALA A 60 7.48 1.42 -26.88
N LEU A 61 7.70 0.20 -27.36
CA LEU A 61 8.96 -0.53 -27.14
C LEU A 61 10.13 0.10 -27.89
N GLU A 62 9.93 0.52 -29.13
CA GLU A 62 10.96 1.19 -29.93
C GLU A 62 11.35 2.55 -29.34
N PHE A 63 10.37 3.34 -28.90
CA PHE A 63 10.60 4.60 -28.19
C PHE A 63 11.44 4.39 -26.93
N ARG A 64 11.05 3.42 -26.08
CA ARG A 64 11.80 3.08 -24.87
C ARG A 64 13.22 2.60 -25.17
N ARG A 65 13.42 1.83 -26.24
CA ARG A 65 14.75 1.39 -26.68
C ARG A 65 15.62 2.56 -27.12
N GLY A 66 15.05 3.54 -27.82
CA GLY A 66 15.74 4.78 -28.19
C GLY A 66 16.21 5.57 -26.96
N ALA A 67 15.34 5.76 -25.98
CA ALA A 67 15.67 6.48 -24.74
C ALA A 67 16.77 5.80 -23.89
N ILE A 68 16.89 4.47 -23.95
CA ILE A 68 17.97 3.72 -23.27
C ILE A 68 19.29 3.82 -24.04
N GLY A 69 19.24 3.95 -25.37
CA GLY A 69 20.42 4.08 -26.24
C GLY A 69 21.10 5.45 -26.20
N GLU A 70 20.41 6.50 -25.73
CA GLU A 70 20.96 7.86 -25.56
C GLU A 70 21.70 8.06 -24.22
N ALA A 71 21.70 7.06 -23.34
CA ALA A 71 22.35 7.12 -22.02
C ALA A 71 23.79 6.55 -22.00
N GLN A 72 24.48 6.47 -23.15
CA GLN A 72 25.88 6.05 -23.27
C GLN A 72 26.81 7.20 -23.67
#